data_AF-A0ABD0QU75-F1
#
_entry.id   AF-A0ABD0QU75-F1
#
_cell.length_a   1.000
_cell.length_b   1.000
_cell.length_c   1.000
_cell.angle_alpha   90.00
_cell.angle_beta   90.00
_cell.angle_gamma   90.00
#
_symmetry.space_group_name_H-M   'P 1'
#
loop_
_entity.id
_entity.type
_entity.pdbx_description
1 polymer ?
#
loop_
_entity_poly.entity_id
_entity_poly.type
_entity_poly.pdbx_seq_one_letter_code
_entity_poly.pdbx_strand_id
1 'polypeptide(L)' 'ALAGGIDISAHWMTDLKVGVCLNGFWFNHEDCCWASNETTFQERDKCPQWKSWAELMVGVNE' A
#
# COMPACT_ATOMS: atom_id res chain seq x y z
N ALA A 1 -6.72 -23.71 1.99
CA ALA A 1 -7.45 -22.44 1.95
C ALA A 1 -7.12 -21.53 3.14
N LEU A 2 -7.12 -22.04 4.38
CA LEU A 2 -6.84 -21.24 5.58
C LEU A 2 -5.42 -20.60 5.60
N ALA A 3 -4.39 -21.34 5.17
CA ALA A 3 -3.02 -20.81 5.09
C ALA A 3 -2.87 -19.65 4.08
N GLY A 4 -3.64 -19.67 2.98
CA GLY A 4 -3.63 -18.57 2.00
C GLY A 4 -4.21 -17.29 2.56
N GLY A 5 -5.27 -17.37 3.38
CA GLY A 5 -5.83 -16.19 4.06
C GLY A 5 -4.89 -15.60 5.13
N ILE A 6 -4.14 -16.46 5.83
CA ILE A 6 -3.17 -16.01 6.85
C ILE A 6 -1.98 -15.31 6.18
N ASP A 7 -1.43 -15.86 5.09
CA ASP A 7 -0.33 -15.25 4.34
C ASP A 7 -0.73 -13.87 3.75
N ILE A 8 -1.92 -13.78 3.18
CA ILE A 8 -2.50 -12.52 2.66
C ILE A 8 -2.63 -11.49 3.79
N SER A 9 -3.08 -11.92 4.98
CA SER A 9 -3.22 -11.00 6.12
C SER A 9 -1.87 -10.55 6.68
N ALA A 10 -0.84 -11.40 6.67
CA ALA A 10 0.48 -11.08 7.19
C ALA A 10 1.20 -10.03 6.32
N HIS A 11 1.13 -10.18 4.99
CA HIS A 11 1.67 -9.19 4.06
C HIS A 11 0.94 -7.85 4.20
N TRP A 12 -0.39 -7.86 4.18
CA TRP A 12 -1.18 -6.65 4.38
C TRP A 12 -0.89 -5.94 5.72
N MET A 13 -0.82 -6.66 6.83
CA MET A 13 -0.53 -6.08 8.15
C MET A 13 0.86 -5.43 8.22
N THR A 14 1.84 -5.98 7.50
CA THR A 14 3.19 -5.43 7.44
C THR A 14 3.20 -4.09 6.73
N ASP A 15 2.50 -4.00 5.60
CA ASP A 15 2.37 -2.76 4.84
C ASP A 15 1.51 -1.72 5.58
N LEU A 16 0.44 -2.17 6.25
CA LEU A 16 -0.42 -1.33 7.07
C LEU A 16 0.34 -0.60 8.20
N LYS A 17 1.45 -1.18 8.68
CA LYS A 17 2.29 -0.54 9.71
C LYS A 17 2.91 0.76 9.22
N VAL A 18 3.30 0.83 7.95
CA VAL A 18 4.05 1.96 7.39
C VAL A 18 3.16 2.94 6.64
N GLY A 19 2.06 2.45 6.05
CA GLY A 19 1.13 3.26 5.29
C GLY A 19 -0.17 2.55 4.98
N VAL A 20 -0.96 3.15 4.10
CA VAL A 20 -2.25 2.62 3.68
C VAL A 20 -2.54 3.04 2.24
N CYS A 21 -3.28 2.20 1.52
CA CYS A 21 -3.79 2.53 0.21
C CYS A 21 -5.08 3.37 0.32
N LEU A 22 -5.11 4.54 -0.33
CA LEU A 22 -6.26 5.45 -0.32
C LEU A 22 -7.50 4.89 -1.03
N ASN A 23 -7.32 4.02 -2.03
CA ASN A 23 -8.42 3.37 -2.76
C ASN A 23 -9.05 2.20 -1.99
N GLY A 24 -8.42 1.72 -0.93
CA GLY A 24 -8.92 0.60 -0.14
C GLY A 24 -7.87 0.12 0.86
N PHE A 25 -8.16 0.26 2.15
CA PHE A 25 -7.18 -0.03 3.20
C PHE A 25 -6.75 -1.50 3.27
N TRP A 26 -7.50 -2.42 2.66
CA TRP A 26 -7.25 -3.86 2.63
C TRP A 26 -6.29 -4.30 1.51
N PHE A 27 -5.89 -3.39 0.62
CA PHE A 27 -4.84 -3.66 -0.35
C PHE A 27 -3.48 -3.56 0.32
N ASN A 28 -2.60 -4.53 0.04
CA ASN A 28 -1.18 -4.41 0.37
C ASN A 28 -0.53 -3.34 -0.55
N HIS A 29 0.73 -3.01 -0.30
CA HIS A 29 1.42 -1.98 -1.07
C HIS A 29 1.53 -2.34 -2.56
N GLU A 30 1.82 -3.63 -2.84
CA GLU A 30 1.98 -4.15 -4.20
C GLU A 30 0.68 -4.05 -5.03
N ASP A 31 -0.44 -4.55 -4.50
CA ASP A 31 -1.74 -4.53 -5.17
C ASP A 31 -2.26 -3.09 -5.30
N CYS A 32 -1.99 -2.24 -4.29
CA CYS A 32 -2.34 -0.82 -4.35
C CYS A 32 -1.67 -0.12 -5.54
N CYS A 33 -0.41 -0.47 -5.81
CA CYS A 33 0.38 0.14 -6.86
C CYS A 33 0.42 -0.65 -8.18
N TRP A 34 -0.25 -1.81 -8.25
CA TRP A 34 -0.30 -2.65 -9.45
C TRP A 34 -0.74 -1.89 -10.70
N ALA A 35 -1.71 -0.98 -10.54
CA ALA A 35 -2.31 -0.21 -11.63
C ALA A 35 -1.48 1.01 -12.06
N SER A 36 -0.32 1.24 -11.46
CA SER A 36 0.56 2.37 -11.81
C SER A 36 1.09 2.18 -13.23
N ASN A 37 1.15 3.28 -13.99
CA ASN A 37 1.66 3.29 -15.38
C ASN A 37 3.19 3.20 -15.46
N GLU A 38 3.86 3.03 -14.32
CA GLU A 38 5.30 2.98 -14.21
C GLU A 38 5.85 1.66 -14.72
N THR A 39 6.87 1.73 -15.58
CA THR A 39 7.41 0.58 -16.32
C THR A 39 8.58 -0.11 -15.61
N THR A 40 9.10 0.50 -14.53
CA THR A 40 10.22 -0.05 -13.76
C THR A 40 9.77 -0.44 -12.36
N PHE A 41 10.38 -1.51 -11.81
CA PHE A 41 9.99 -2.10 -10.53
C PHE A 41 10.07 -1.10 -9.36
N GLN A 42 11.10 -0.24 -9.34
CA GLN A 42 11.28 0.79 -8.29
C GLN A 42 10.33 1.98 -8.40
N GLU A 43 9.86 2.30 -9.60
CA GLU A 43 8.91 3.41 -9.81
C GLU A 43 7.48 2.92 -9.53
N ARG A 44 7.19 1.64 -9.78
CA ARG A 44 5.88 1.05 -9.49
C ARG A 44 5.55 1.09 -7.99
N ASP A 45 6.54 0.94 -7.12
CA ASP A 45 6.38 1.04 -5.65
C ASP A 45 6.14 2.50 -5.17
N LYS A 46 6.24 3.49 -6.06
CA LYS A 46 6.00 4.91 -5.77
C LYS A 46 4.69 5.37 -6.39
N CYS A 47 3.58 4.74 -6.03
CA CYS A 47 2.28 5.16 -6.53
C CYS A 47 1.63 6.24 -5.64
N PRO A 48 0.90 7.21 -6.22
CA PRO A 48 0.27 8.29 -5.44
C PRO A 48 -0.87 7.81 -4.54
N GLN A 49 -1.35 6.58 -4.76
CA GLN A 49 -2.44 5.98 -4.00
C GLN A 49 -1.97 5.40 -2.67
N TRP A 50 -0.67 5.09 -2.54
CA TRP A 50 -0.08 4.67 -1.28
C TRP A 50 0.37 5.89 -0.49
N LYS A 51 -0.01 5.94 0.79
CA LYS A 51 0.41 7.02 1.70
C LYS A 51 0.92 6.46 3.00
N SER A 52 2.07 6.97 3.43
CA SER A 52 2.57 6.69 4.76
C SER A 52 1.69 7.35 5.82
N TRP A 53 1.64 6.76 7.01
CA TRP A 53 0.93 7.39 8.13
C TRP A 53 1.51 8.76 8.47
N ALA A 54 2.82 8.96 8.28
CA ALA A 54 3.46 10.25 8.50
C ALA A 54 2.89 11.33 7.55
N GLU A 55 2.75 11.04 6.26
CA GLU A 55 2.15 11.97 5.28
C GLU A 55 0.69 12.32 5.64
N LEU A 56 -0.08 11.35 6.14
CA LEU A 56 -1.47 11.57 6.54
C LEU A 56 -1.60 12.34 7.86
N MET A 57 -0.74 12.04 8.84
CA MET A 57 -0.81 12.59 10.20
C MET A 57 -0.17 13.98 10.31
N VAL A 58 0.85 14.27 9.52
CA VAL A 58 1.53 15.59 9.51
C VAL A 58 0.65 16.66 8.84
N GLY A 59 -0.48 16.26 8.24
CA GLY A 59 -1.38 17.16 7.52
C GLY A 59 -0.72 17.56 6.21
N VAL A 60 -1.17 16.95 5.12
CA VAL A 60 -1.08 17.58 3.80
C VAL A 60 -1.86 18.90 3.91
N ASN A 61 -1.16 19.96 4.28
CA ASN A 61 -1.60 21.32 4.02
C ASN A 61 -1.30 21.51 2.53
N GLU A 62 -2.37 21.54 1.73
CA GLU A 62 -2.35 21.94 0.31
C GLU A 62 -1.71 23.33 0.14
#